data_AF-A0AA52AWS2-F1
#
_entry.id   AF-A0AA52AWS2-F1
#
_cell.length_a   1.000
_cell.length_b   1.000
_cell.length_c   1.000
_cell.angle_alpha   90.00
_cell.angle_beta   90.00
_cell.angle_gamma   90.00
#
_symmetry.space_group_name_H-M   'P 1'
#
loop_
_entity.id
_entity.type
_entity.pdbx_description
1 polymer ?
#
loop_
_entity_poly.entity_id
_entity_poly.type
_entity_poly.pdbx_seq_one_letter_code
_entity_poly.pdbx_strand_id
1 'polypeptide(L)'
;MSELAFEDSINALKLVLGIDAWTDSQIILENPVHIDAQNQVDRLDVAELKAATKNLNEGNRENAAHLKWDTRCEYLIVRNGALGPAGILPRDFDEIISSEENGLKYSIGNPSLEFGVNLLHSALDAGNARRVPFFIQNTRRRLRERRLMGYLDPSSPAPEVSLEKILGEALPVTTLRIESTRTRADFKDAAEAFLFQLAFNYDVSYRVAANTDHLSGAGRVRRRGRAAEAAMDAPRMTYNSDLVHHYQLAVSAESPMLQYLSYYHIAEHFFEKVFNDDFEEQVRRKIADPAFSLKRSKDIKAVIKLVTATQRRVRDEGGVDEQRALALVLEGYVTISRLIDDLTAHDPDLIEYYKSNSPSFSENVPVNLEADRDLEVKAALAKRIYQTRNSLVHAKDGARPKYFPFVDDAELSKEVPLLRFCAEQVIIAHGKVM
;
A
#
# COMPACT_ATOMS: atom_id res chain seq x y z
N MET A 1 -14.05 6.47 19.39
CA MET A 1 -14.73 7.63 18.76
C MET A 1 -15.83 8.14 19.70
N SER A 2 -16.21 9.43 19.63
CA SER A 2 -17.30 10.00 20.46
C SER A 2 -18.67 9.44 20.07
N GLU A 3 -19.62 9.45 21.00
CA GLU A 3 -21.03 9.12 20.74
C GLU A 3 -21.56 9.94 19.55
N LEU A 4 -22.25 9.26 18.62
CA LEU A 4 -22.82 9.87 17.43
C LEU A 4 -24.24 10.33 17.72
N ALA A 5 -24.54 11.61 17.49
CA ALA A 5 -25.91 12.07 17.45
C ALA A 5 -26.60 11.60 16.15
N PHE A 6 -27.93 11.59 16.14
CA PHE A 6 -28.68 11.26 14.93
C PHE A 6 -28.41 12.27 13.81
N GLU A 7 -28.27 13.55 14.14
CA GLU A 7 -27.89 14.62 13.22
C GLU A 7 -26.54 14.37 12.55
N ASP A 8 -25.57 13.80 13.27
CA ASP A 8 -24.25 13.46 12.71
C ASP A 8 -24.37 12.37 11.63
N SER A 9 -25.27 11.42 11.85
CA SER A 9 -25.55 10.34 10.88
C SER A 9 -26.25 10.90 9.63
N ILE A 10 -27.16 11.86 9.78
CA ILE A 10 -27.76 12.60 8.66
C ILE A 10 -26.70 13.40 7.90
N ASN A 11 -25.80 14.09 8.60
CA ASN A 11 -24.73 14.86 7.98
C ASN A 11 -23.72 13.98 7.23
N ALA A 12 -23.43 12.78 7.74
CA ALA A 12 -22.63 11.79 7.05
C ALA A 12 -23.30 11.34 5.73
N LEU A 13 -24.61 11.05 5.74
CA LEU A 13 -25.35 10.67 4.52
C LEU A 13 -25.41 11.80 3.48
N LYS A 14 -25.47 13.07 3.90
CA LYS A 14 -25.40 14.24 3.00
C LYS A 14 -24.13 14.28 2.16
N LEU A 15 -23.07 13.57 2.55
CA LEU A 15 -21.88 13.44 1.71
C LEU A 15 -22.17 12.72 0.39
N VAL A 16 -23.16 11.84 0.32
CA VAL A 16 -23.43 11.01 -0.87
C VAL A 16 -24.86 11.14 -1.41
N LEU A 17 -25.82 11.49 -0.55
CA LEU A 17 -27.22 11.73 -0.90
C LEU A 17 -27.55 13.23 -0.83
N GLY A 18 -28.33 13.73 -1.79
CA GLY A 18 -28.90 15.07 -1.69
C GLY A 18 -30.11 15.05 -0.77
N ILE A 19 -29.90 15.24 0.54
CA ILE A 19 -30.99 15.30 1.54
C ILE A 19 -31.45 16.74 1.68
N ASP A 20 -32.71 17.01 1.32
CA ASP A 20 -33.34 18.34 1.41
C ASP A 20 -33.84 18.61 2.84
N ALA A 21 -34.63 17.68 3.38
CA ALA A 21 -35.19 17.76 4.72
C ALA A 21 -35.34 16.37 5.35
N TRP A 22 -35.57 16.31 6.67
CA TRP A 22 -35.97 15.09 7.35
C TRP A 22 -37.03 15.38 8.41
N THR A 23 -37.92 14.43 8.63
CA THR A 23 -38.95 14.42 9.66
C THR A 23 -38.67 13.31 10.67
N ASP A 24 -39.55 13.11 11.65
CA ASP A 24 -39.41 12.01 12.61
C ASP A 24 -39.50 10.62 11.96
N SER A 25 -40.12 10.53 10.77
CA SER A 25 -40.39 9.28 10.06
C SER A 25 -39.73 9.16 8.69
N GLN A 26 -39.38 10.27 8.02
CA GLN A 26 -38.89 10.22 6.64
C GLN A 26 -37.71 11.16 6.37
N ILE A 27 -36.74 10.68 5.59
CA ILE A 27 -35.69 11.48 4.96
C ILE A 27 -36.16 11.83 3.56
N ILE A 28 -36.21 13.13 3.23
CA ILE A 28 -36.67 13.66 1.95
C ILE A 28 -35.45 13.98 1.10
N LEU A 29 -35.39 13.40 -0.10
CA LEU A 29 -34.29 13.58 -1.04
C LEU A 29 -34.60 14.72 -2.02
N GLU A 30 -33.64 15.62 -2.21
CA GLU A 30 -33.69 16.68 -3.24
C GLU A 30 -33.76 16.07 -4.65
N ASN A 31 -33.06 14.96 -4.86
CA ASN A 31 -33.02 14.23 -6.12
C ASN A 31 -33.39 12.76 -5.86
N PRO A 32 -34.44 12.20 -6.52
CA PRO A 32 -34.81 10.80 -6.37
C PRO A 32 -33.67 9.84 -6.73
N VAL A 33 -33.48 8.82 -5.91
CA VAL A 33 -32.55 7.72 -6.18
C VAL A 33 -33.28 6.64 -6.97
N HIS A 34 -32.71 6.23 -8.10
CA HIS A 34 -33.27 5.13 -8.89
C HIS A 34 -32.95 3.80 -8.23
N ILE A 35 -33.97 2.95 -8.04
CA ILE A 35 -33.78 1.57 -7.60
C ILE A 35 -33.50 0.68 -8.80
N ASP A 36 -34.28 0.86 -9.86
CA ASP A 36 -34.11 0.19 -11.16
C ASP A 36 -34.47 1.15 -12.31
N ALA A 37 -34.66 0.60 -13.52
CA ALA A 37 -35.01 1.38 -14.70
C ALA A 37 -36.40 2.06 -14.62
N GLN A 38 -37.30 1.55 -13.77
CA GLN A 38 -38.72 1.91 -13.69
C GLN A 38 -39.10 2.53 -12.33
N ASN A 39 -38.36 2.23 -11.26
CA ASN A 39 -38.65 2.61 -9.88
C ASN A 39 -37.62 3.61 -9.34
N GLN A 40 -38.11 4.64 -8.66
CA GLN A 40 -37.30 5.65 -7.97
C GLN A 40 -37.90 5.97 -6.60
N VAL A 41 -37.05 6.50 -5.72
CA VAL A 41 -37.40 6.84 -4.35
C VAL A 41 -36.91 8.23 -4.02
N ASP A 42 -37.84 9.05 -3.54
CA ASP A 42 -37.61 10.40 -3.03
C ASP A 42 -37.72 10.47 -1.50
N ARG A 43 -38.18 9.39 -0.84
CA ARG A 43 -38.37 9.32 0.61
C ARG A 43 -37.87 8.01 1.20
N LEU A 44 -37.03 8.09 2.22
CA LEU A 44 -36.46 6.93 2.92
C LEU A 44 -36.94 6.91 4.37
N ASP A 45 -37.14 5.72 4.93
CA ASP A 45 -37.50 5.57 6.34
C ASP A 45 -36.33 5.99 7.25
N VAL A 46 -36.64 6.81 8.24
CA VAL A 46 -35.68 7.27 9.26
C VAL A 46 -35.41 6.16 10.29
N ALA A 47 -36.30 5.20 10.46
CA ALA A 47 -36.18 4.14 11.46
C ALA A 47 -34.89 3.31 11.29
N GLU A 48 -34.53 2.98 10.06
CA GLU A 48 -33.29 2.25 9.75
C GLU A 48 -32.06 3.04 10.18
N LEU A 49 -32.00 4.34 9.87
CA LEU A 49 -30.89 5.20 10.26
C LEU A 49 -30.83 5.36 11.79
N LYS A 50 -31.96 5.57 12.46
CA LYS A 50 -32.03 5.65 13.93
C LYS A 50 -31.52 4.36 14.59
N ALA A 51 -31.93 3.20 14.07
CA ALA A 51 -31.46 1.91 14.56
C ALA A 51 -29.95 1.74 14.34
N ALA A 52 -29.44 2.09 13.16
CA ALA A 52 -28.02 2.02 12.85
C ALA A 52 -27.19 2.96 13.75
N THR A 53 -27.61 4.20 13.97
CA THR A 53 -26.95 5.15 14.88
C THR A 53 -26.90 4.60 16.30
N LYS A 54 -28.00 4.03 16.79
CA LYS A 54 -28.05 3.40 18.11
C LYS A 54 -27.06 2.22 18.21
N ASN A 55 -27.10 1.30 17.25
CA ASN A 55 -26.21 0.14 17.23
C ASN A 55 -24.73 0.55 17.15
N LEU A 56 -24.39 1.61 16.42
CA LEU A 56 -23.03 2.16 16.34
C LEU A 56 -22.52 2.71 17.68
N ASN A 57 -23.42 3.27 18.50
CA ASN A 57 -23.07 3.77 19.83
C ASN A 57 -22.91 2.63 20.86
N GLU A 58 -23.59 1.50 20.65
CA GLU A 58 -23.43 0.28 21.46
C GLU A 58 -22.17 -0.52 21.09
N GLY A 59 -21.62 -0.30 19.89
CA GLY A 59 -20.42 -0.98 19.38
C GLY A 59 -19.11 -0.27 19.72
N ASN A 60 -18.03 -1.05 19.79
CA ASN A 60 -16.67 -0.53 19.81
C ASN A 60 -16.24 -0.13 18.38
N ARG A 61 -16.03 1.18 18.20
CA ARG A 61 -15.48 1.80 16.99
C ARG A 61 -13.99 2.04 17.17
N GLU A 62 -13.18 1.02 16.90
CA GLU A 62 -11.72 1.13 16.96
C GLU A 62 -11.20 2.14 15.92
N ASN A 63 -11.73 2.06 14.69
CA ASN A 63 -11.46 2.99 13.59
C ASN A 63 -12.58 2.90 12.53
N ALA A 64 -12.44 3.62 11.42
CA ALA A 64 -13.41 3.62 10.33
C ALA A 64 -13.50 2.30 9.54
N ALA A 65 -12.50 1.43 9.66
CA ALA A 65 -12.41 0.15 8.97
C ALA A 65 -12.91 -1.03 9.83
N HIS A 66 -12.98 -0.89 11.15
CA HIS A 66 -13.27 -1.98 12.11
C HIS A 66 -14.42 -1.61 13.06
N LEU A 67 -15.50 -2.37 12.98
CA LEU A 67 -16.62 -2.30 13.92
C LEU A 67 -16.74 -3.60 14.70
N LYS A 68 -16.90 -3.52 16.01
CA LYS A 68 -17.00 -4.71 16.88
C LYS A 68 -18.04 -4.54 17.97
N TRP A 69 -18.82 -5.58 18.17
CA TRP A 69 -19.74 -5.79 19.28
C TRP A 69 -19.37 -7.08 20.00
N ASP A 70 -20.09 -7.40 21.08
CA ASP A 70 -19.83 -8.61 21.87
C ASP A 70 -19.99 -9.90 21.05
N THR A 71 -21.02 -9.96 20.21
CA THR A 71 -21.41 -11.16 19.45
C THR A 71 -21.27 -11.02 17.94
N ARG A 72 -20.85 -9.85 17.43
CA ARG A 72 -20.61 -9.65 16.00
C ARG A 72 -19.49 -8.67 15.72
N CYS A 73 -18.86 -8.78 14.56
CA CYS A 73 -17.95 -7.76 14.05
C CYS A 73 -18.12 -7.54 12.54
N GLU A 74 -17.64 -6.40 12.07
CA GLU A 74 -17.57 -6.08 10.65
C GLU A 74 -16.24 -5.40 10.31
N TYR A 75 -15.53 -5.99 9.36
CA TYR A 75 -14.22 -5.53 8.91
C TYR A 75 -14.28 -5.13 7.44
N LEU A 76 -13.72 -3.97 7.11
CA LEU A 76 -13.39 -3.63 5.74
C LEU A 76 -12.35 -4.62 5.20
N ILE A 77 -12.65 -5.24 4.06
CA ILE A 77 -11.70 -6.11 3.38
C ILE A 77 -11.28 -5.53 2.03
N VAL A 78 -10.02 -5.72 1.69
CA VAL A 78 -9.42 -5.24 0.44
C VAL A 78 -8.90 -6.42 -0.34
N ARG A 79 -9.25 -6.49 -1.63
CA ARG A 79 -8.71 -7.49 -2.54
C ARG A 79 -7.25 -7.18 -2.85
N ASN A 80 -6.38 -8.18 -2.78
CA ASN A 80 -4.98 -8.04 -3.15
C ASN A 80 -4.85 -8.15 -4.69
N GLY A 81 -4.20 -7.18 -5.35
CA GLY A 81 -3.81 -7.25 -6.76
C GLY A 81 -4.87 -6.79 -7.79
N ALA A 82 -5.85 -5.96 -7.42
CA ALA A 82 -6.86 -5.46 -8.34
C ALA A 82 -6.44 -4.11 -8.97
N LEU A 83 -6.01 -4.17 -10.23
CA LEU A 83 -5.66 -3.05 -11.13
C LEU A 83 -6.61 -1.83 -11.05
N GLY A 84 -6.36 -0.92 -10.09
CA GLY A 84 -6.86 0.46 -10.14
C GLY A 84 -8.39 0.68 -10.20
N PRO A 85 -8.81 1.95 -10.37
CA PRO A 85 -10.22 2.36 -10.27
C PRO A 85 -11.00 2.17 -11.58
N ALA A 86 -10.83 1.01 -12.20
CA ALA A 86 -11.71 0.45 -13.22
C ALA A 86 -11.91 -1.02 -12.78
N GLY A 87 -12.92 -1.34 -11.98
CA GLY A 87 -14.30 -1.07 -12.32
C GLY A 87 -14.83 -2.28 -13.05
N ILE A 88 -14.96 -3.36 -12.28
CA ILE A 88 -15.87 -4.52 -12.36
C ILE A 88 -15.15 -5.54 -11.49
N LEU A 89 -15.65 -5.74 -10.26
CA LEU A 89 -15.49 -7.06 -9.64
C LEU A 89 -15.88 -8.08 -10.71
N PRO A 90 -15.09 -9.11 -11.04
CA PRO A 90 -15.73 -10.35 -11.45
C PRO A 90 -16.81 -10.60 -10.39
N ARG A 91 -18.08 -10.63 -10.81
CA ARG A 91 -19.24 -10.94 -9.95
C ARG A 91 -19.17 -12.39 -9.46
N ASP A 92 -18.00 -12.85 -9.03
CA ASP A 92 -17.80 -14.26 -8.70
C ASP A 92 -18.28 -14.57 -7.27
N PHE A 93 -18.67 -13.56 -6.50
CA PHE A 93 -19.33 -13.76 -5.21
C PHE A 93 -20.48 -12.77 -5.03
N ASP A 94 -21.66 -13.17 -5.50
CA ASP A 94 -22.87 -12.86 -4.75
C ASP A 94 -22.62 -13.32 -3.30
N GLU A 95 -22.93 -12.46 -2.33
CA GLU A 95 -22.69 -12.61 -0.89
C GLU A 95 -22.25 -14.01 -0.42
N ILE A 96 -20.98 -14.16 -0.01
CA ILE A 96 -20.52 -15.47 0.51
C ILE A 96 -21.04 -15.61 1.91
N ILE A 97 -21.92 -16.57 2.15
CA ILE A 97 -22.41 -16.89 3.50
C ILE A 97 -21.93 -18.30 3.86
N SER A 98 -21.19 -18.42 4.96
CA SER A 98 -20.80 -19.73 5.47
C SER A 98 -21.97 -20.42 6.17
N SER A 99 -21.94 -21.75 6.23
CA SER A 99 -22.71 -22.47 7.25
C SER A 99 -22.25 -22.05 8.65
N GLU A 100 -23.15 -22.13 9.64
CA GLU A 100 -22.77 -21.95 11.02
C GLU A 100 -21.91 -23.13 11.48
N GLU A 101 -20.67 -22.88 11.87
CA GLU A 101 -19.76 -23.89 12.39
C GLU A 101 -18.99 -23.31 13.58
N ASN A 102 -18.86 -24.08 14.66
CA ASN A 102 -18.28 -23.62 15.93
C ASN A 102 -18.97 -22.37 16.53
N GLY A 103 -20.26 -22.18 16.21
CA GLY A 103 -21.04 -21.03 16.65
C GLY A 103 -20.67 -19.73 15.94
N LEU A 104 -19.97 -19.80 14.80
CA LEU A 104 -19.62 -18.68 13.95
C LEU A 104 -20.32 -18.77 12.60
N LYS A 105 -20.75 -17.61 12.12
CA LYS A 105 -21.25 -17.43 10.76
C LYS A 105 -20.51 -16.26 10.11
N TYR A 106 -20.00 -16.50 8.91
CA TYR A 106 -19.23 -15.52 8.15
C TYR A 106 -20.06 -15.05 6.95
N SER A 107 -20.04 -13.75 6.67
CA SER A 107 -20.60 -13.19 5.44
C SER A 107 -19.67 -12.17 4.79
N ILE A 108 -19.42 -12.29 3.49
CA ILE A 108 -18.69 -11.30 2.70
C ILE A 108 -19.66 -10.65 1.72
N GLY A 109 -19.73 -9.33 1.71
CA GLY A 109 -20.61 -8.61 0.79
C GLY A 109 -20.58 -7.10 0.94
N ASN A 110 -21.71 -6.48 0.61
CA ASN A 110 -21.93 -5.05 0.80
C ASN A 110 -21.85 -4.67 2.29
N PRO A 111 -21.38 -3.46 2.63
CA PRO A 111 -21.32 -3.00 4.00
C PRO A 111 -22.74 -2.90 4.60
N SER A 112 -22.84 -3.16 5.90
CA SER A 112 -24.06 -2.82 6.66
C SER A 112 -24.30 -1.31 6.68
N LEU A 113 -25.52 -0.91 7.06
CA LEU A 113 -25.85 0.50 7.25
C LEU A 113 -24.98 1.13 8.34
N GLU A 114 -24.75 0.43 9.45
CA GLU A 114 -23.84 0.87 10.52
C GLU A 114 -22.44 1.15 9.97
N PHE A 115 -21.88 0.20 9.20
CA PHE A 115 -20.56 0.36 8.62
C PHE A 115 -20.49 1.53 7.65
N GLY A 116 -21.48 1.66 6.77
CA GLY A 116 -21.57 2.75 5.81
C GLY A 116 -21.63 4.13 6.47
N VAL A 117 -22.44 4.28 7.52
CA VAL A 117 -22.56 5.55 8.28
C VAL A 117 -21.24 5.88 8.99
N ASN A 118 -20.61 4.90 9.65
CA ASN A 118 -19.32 5.10 10.33
C ASN A 118 -18.21 5.54 9.35
N LEU A 119 -18.16 4.91 8.16
CA LEU A 119 -17.20 5.25 7.11
C LEU A 119 -17.41 6.68 6.58
N LEU A 120 -18.66 7.07 6.32
CA LEU A 120 -19.00 8.42 5.86
C LEU A 120 -18.71 9.47 6.94
N HIS A 121 -19.01 9.18 8.20
CA HIS A 121 -18.71 10.07 9.32
C HIS A 121 -17.20 10.33 9.44
N SER A 122 -16.38 9.27 9.37
CA SER A 122 -14.92 9.43 9.40
C SER A 122 -14.39 10.30 8.27
N ALA A 123 -15.03 10.30 7.10
CA ALA A 123 -14.65 11.17 5.99
C ALA A 123 -15.08 12.63 6.19
N LEU A 124 -16.14 12.88 6.97
CA LEU A 124 -16.55 14.22 7.39
C LEU A 124 -15.55 14.84 8.37
N ASP A 125 -15.11 14.05 9.37
CA ASP A 125 -14.14 14.46 10.39
C ASP A 125 -12.75 14.77 9.78
N ALA A 126 -12.38 14.08 8.71
CA ALA A 126 -11.15 14.34 7.95
C ALA A 126 -11.17 15.65 7.14
N GLY A 127 -12.18 16.52 7.36
CA GLY A 127 -12.57 17.73 6.63
C GLY A 127 -11.54 18.86 6.46
N ASN A 128 -10.24 18.60 6.59
CA ASN A 128 -9.14 19.49 6.19
C ASN A 128 -8.47 19.08 4.86
N ALA A 129 -8.93 18.02 4.20
CA ALA A 129 -8.41 17.63 2.89
C ALA A 129 -8.89 18.59 1.79
N ARG A 130 -7.98 19.21 1.04
CA ARG A 130 -8.27 20.09 -0.12
C ARG A 130 -9.12 19.44 -1.23
N ARG A 131 -9.46 18.15 -1.14
CA ARG A 131 -10.23 17.37 -2.14
C ARG A 131 -11.12 16.33 -1.45
N VAL A 132 -12.35 16.19 -1.96
CA VAL A 132 -13.30 15.14 -1.57
C VAL A 132 -12.70 13.76 -1.85
N PRO A 133 -12.72 12.80 -0.89
CA PRO A 133 -12.17 11.45 -1.08
C PRO A 133 -12.73 10.74 -2.33
N PHE A 134 -11.90 9.93 -2.98
CA PHE A 134 -12.25 9.26 -4.24
C PHE A 134 -13.46 8.33 -4.09
N PHE A 135 -13.55 7.60 -2.98
CA PHE A 135 -14.69 6.72 -2.74
C PHE A 135 -16.03 7.49 -2.67
N ILE A 136 -16.07 8.69 -2.06
CA ILE A 136 -17.29 9.54 -2.02
C ILE A 136 -17.72 9.93 -3.43
N GLN A 137 -16.79 10.32 -4.29
CA GLN A 137 -17.07 10.66 -5.68
C GLN A 137 -17.66 9.45 -6.44
N ASN A 138 -17.09 8.27 -6.23
CA ASN A 138 -17.58 7.03 -6.82
C ASN A 138 -18.96 6.64 -6.30
N THR A 139 -19.22 6.79 -4.99
CA THR A 139 -20.54 6.52 -4.41
C THR A 139 -21.60 7.43 -5.02
N ARG A 140 -21.32 8.75 -5.11
CA ARG A 140 -22.21 9.72 -5.79
C ARG A 140 -22.46 9.34 -7.25
N ARG A 141 -21.41 8.92 -7.97
CA ARG A 141 -21.53 8.45 -9.36
C ARG A 141 -22.42 7.21 -9.46
N ARG A 142 -22.19 6.19 -8.62
CA ARG A 142 -22.99 4.96 -8.58
C ARG A 142 -24.46 5.25 -8.28
N LEU A 143 -24.75 6.11 -7.30
CA LEU A 143 -26.13 6.53 -6.98
C LEU A 143 -26.84 7.20 -8.16
N ARG A 144 -26.12 8.03 -8.93
CA ARG A 144 -26.67 8.69 -10.14
C ARG A 144 -26.85 7.71 -11.31
N GLU A 145 -25.92 6.78 -11.49
CA GLU A 145 -25.87 5.85 -12.63
C GLU A 145 -26.68 4.56 -12.42
N ARG A 146 -27.29 4.36 -11.24
CA ARG A 146 -28.15 3.20 -10.94
C ARG A 146 -29.22 2.91 -11.99
N ARG A 147 -29.73 3.94 -12.66
CA ARG A 147 -30.71 3.83 -13.76
C ARG A 147 -30.22 2.99 -14.96
N LEU A 148 -28.93 3.04 -15.29
CA LEU A 148 -28.33 2.35 -16.45
C LEU A 148 -27.83 0.94 -16.11
N MET A 149 -27.55 0.70 -14.84
CA MET A 149 -26.87 -0.49 -14.33
C MET A 149 -27.78 -1.40 -13.48
N GLY A 150 -29.08 -1.06 -13.34
CA GLY A 150 -30.06 -1.66 -12.42
C GLY A 150 -29.76 -3.12 -12.04
N TYR A 151 -29.18 -3.29 -10.85
CA TYR A 151 -28.75 -4.57 -10.29
C TYR A 151 -29.89 -5.19 -9.49
N LEU A 152 -30.98 -5.52 -10.17
CA LEU A 152 -32.01 -6.35 -9.59
C LEU A 152 -32.19 -7.56 -10.48
N ASP A 153 -32.17 -8.74 -9.85
CA ASP A 153 -32.70 -9.95 -10.44
C ASP A 153 -34.10 -9.63 -11.00
N PRO A 154 -34.31 -9.68 -12.34
CA PRO A 154 -35.60 -9.42 -12.96
C PRO A 154 -36.73 -10.29 -12.42
N SER A 155 -36.39 -11.35 -11.67
CA SER A 155 -37.29 -12.32 -11.04
C SER A 155 -37.95 -11.83 -9.74
N SER A 156 -37.47 -10.75 -9.12
CA SER A 156 -37.93 -10.36 -7.78
C SER A 156 -39.22 -9.52 -7.83
N PRO A 157 -40.31 -9.93 -7.14
CA PRO A 157 -41.67 -9.41 -7.38
C PRO A 157 -41.93 -7.96 -6.92
N ALA A 158 -41.00 -7.34 -6.22
CA ALA A 158 -40.86 -5.89 -6.05
C ALA A 158 -39.52 -5.62 -5.36
N PRO A 159 -38.72 -4.63 -5.77
CA PRO A 159 -37.49 -4.33 -5.05
C PRO A 159 -37.83 -3.70 -3.69
N GLU A 160 -37.45 -4.36 -2.62
CA GLU A 160 -37.52 -3.80 -1.28
C GLU A 160 -36.69 -2.51 -1.20
N VAL A 161 -37.33 -1.43 -0.77
CA VAL A 161 -36.72 -0.11 -0.63
C VAL A 161 -36.18 0.03 0.78
N SER A 162 -34.86 -0.12 0.92
CA SER A 162 -34.16 0.05 2.19
C SER A 162 -32.94 0.95 2.00
N LEU A 163 -32.69 1.84 2.97
CA LEU A 163 -31.49 2.68 3.01
C LEU A 163 -30.23 1.81 3.10
N GLU A 164 -30.28 0.70 3.84
CA GLU A 164 -29.16 -0.26 3.91
C GLU A 164 -28.79 -0.79 2.54
N LYS A 165 -29.78 -1.31 1.78
CA LYS A 165 -29.56 -1.82 0.43
C LYS A 165 -29.09 -0.71 -0.53
N ILE A 166 -29.66 0.49 -0.40
CA ILE A 166 -29.29 1.64 -1.22
C ILE A 166 -27.83 2.01 -0.99
N LEU A 167 -27.41 2.12 0.26
CA LEU A 167 -26.06 2.53 0.62
C LEU A 167 -25.04 1.41 0.38
N GLY A 168 -25.40 0.17 0.72
CA GLY A 168 -24.58 -1.03 0.56
C GLY A 168 -24.13 -1.25 -0.88
N GLU A 169 -25.04 -1.13 -1.85
CA GLU A 169 -24.69 -1.27 -3.27
C GLU A 169 -23.92 -0.04 -3.81
N ALA A 170 -24.19 1.14 -3.26
CA ALA A 170 -23.58 2.38 -3.71
C ALA A 170 -22.12 2.54 -3.25
N LEU A 171 -21.79 2.09 -2.04
CA LEU A 171 -20.43 2.21 -1.51
C LEU A 171 -19.47 1.26 -2.26
N PRO A 172 -18.32 1.74 -2.72
CA PRO A 172 -17.34 0.92 -3.44
C PRO A 172 -16.43 0.15 -2.49
N VAL A 173 -17.01 -0.50 -1.48
CA VAL A 173 -16.28 -1.28 -0.46
C VAL A 173 -16.92 -2.64 -0.27
N THR A 174 -16.15 -3.59 0.25
CA THR A 174 -16.61 -4.93 0.62
C THR A 174 -16.24 -5.16 2.07
N THR A 175 -17.15 -5.74 2.84
CA THR A 175 -16.91 -6.05 4.24
C THR A 175 -17.01 -7.55 4.51
N LEU A 176 -16.30 -7.99 5.55
CA LEU A 176 -16.44 -9.29 6.18
C LEU A 176 -17.20 -9.09 7.50
N ARG A 177 -18.39 -9.65 7.58
CA ARG A 177 -19.23 -9.72 8.78
C ARG A 177 -19.08 -11.08 9.43
N ILE A 178 -18.86 -11.09 10.74
CA ILE A 178 -18.77 -12.32 11.54
C ILE A 178 -19.80 -12.23 12.65
N GLU A 179 -20.71 -13.20 12.70
CA GLU A 179 -21.72 -13.34 13.75
C GLU A 179 -21.36 -14.54 14.62
N SER A 180 -21.62 -14.41 15.91
CA SER A 180 -21.31 -15.41 16.92
C SER A 180 -22.48 -15.63 17.86
N THR A 181 -22.71 -16.89 18.21
CA THR A 181 -23.72 -17.27 19.22
C THR A 181 -23.29 -16.91 20.65
N ARG A 182 -22.01 -16.58 20.86
CA ARG A 182 -21.42 -16.24 22.16
C ARG A 182 -20.55 -14.99 22.09
N THR A 183 -20.41 -14.30 23.24
CA THR A 183 -19.47 -13.19 23.37
C THR A 183 -18.04 -13.66 23.16
N ARG A 184 -17.27 -12.92 22.35
CA ARG A 184 -15.92 -13.32 21.95
C ARG A 184 -15.03 -12.12 21.61
N ALA A 185 -13.73 -12.28 21.82
CA ALA A 185 -12.75 -11.20 21.60
C ALA A 185 -11.85 -11.43 20.39
N ASP A 186 -11.68 -12.68 19.98
CA ASP A 186 -10.77 -13.23 18.96
C ASP A 186 -11.33 -13.13 17.52
N PHE A 187 -12.18 -12.13 17.24
CA PHE A 187 -12.77 -11.95 15.91
C PHE A 187 -11.73 -11.74 14.81
N LYS A 188 -10.58 -11.13 15.13
CA LYS A 188 -9.50 -10.91 14.16
C LYS A 188 -8.88 -12.23 13.71
N ASP A 189 -8.58 -13.13 14.65
CA ASP A 189 -8.01 -14.45 14.34
C ASP A 189 -9.00 -15.28 13.52
N ALA A 190 -10.30 -15.21 13.86
CA ALA A 190 -11.37 -15.84 13.10
C ALA A 190 -11.52 -15.27 11.68
N ALA A 191 -11.36 -13.95 11.52
CA ALA A 191 -11.36 -13.30 10.21
C ALA A 191 -10.18 -13.78 9.36
N GLU A 192 -8.97 -13.78 9.92
CA GLU A 192 -7.75 -14.22 9.22
C GLU A 192 -7.85 -15.70 8.79
N ALA A 193 -8.38 -16.57 9.67
CA ALA A 193 -8.63 -17.98 9.33
C ALA A 193 -9.64 -18.15 8.18
N PHE A 194 -10.73 -17.38 8.19
CA PHE A 194 -11.74 -17.42 7.12
C PHE A 194 -11.19 -16.88 5.79
N LEU A 195 -10.44 -15.78 5.82
CA LEU A 195 -9.79 -15.23 4.63
C LEU A 195 -8.74 -16.18 4.05
N PHE A 196 -8.01 -16.93 4.89
CA PHE A 196 -7.14 -18.01 4.45
C PHE A 196 -7.94 -19.12 3.74
N GLN A 197 -9.05 -19.57 4.33
CA GLN A 197 -9.89 -20.60 3.73
C GLN A 197 -10.49 -20.14 2.38
N LEU A 198 -10.85 -18.86 2.27
CA LEU A 198 -11.33 -18.27 1.02
C LEU A 198 -10.22 -18.27 -0.04
N ALA A 199 -9.01 -17.82 0.32
CA ALA A 199 -7.86 -17.83 -0.57
C ALA A 199 -7.49 -19.25 -1.01
N PHE A 200 -7.53 -20.21 -0.09
CA PHE A 200 -7.19 -21.61 -0.36
C PHE A 200 -8.19 -22.29 -1.31
N ASN A 201 -9.50 -22.05 -1.12
CA ASN A 201 -10.53 -22.74 -1.90
C ASN A 201 -10.85 -22.05 -3.24
N TYR A 202 -10.69 -20.73 -3.32
CA TYR A 202 -11.14 -19.94 -4.47
C TYR A 202 -10.04 -19.13 -5.16
N ASP A 203 -8.79 -19.19 -4.69
CA ASP A 203 -7.67 -18.39 -5.18
C ASP A 203 -7.97 -16.87 -5.15
N VAL A 204 -8.85 -16.45 -4.23
CA VAL A 204 -9.18 -15.04 -4.04
C VAL A 204 -8.59 -14.55 -2.73
N SER A 205 -7.64 -13.63 -2.85
CA SER A 205 -6.92 -13.07 -1.72
C SER A 205 -7.52 -11.75 -1.27
N TYR A 206 -8.04 -11.74 -0.04
CA TYR A 206 -8.47 -10.55 0.68
C TYR A 206 -7.64 -10.37 1.94
N ARG A 207 -7.61 -9.12 2.42
CA ARG A 207 -7.03 -8.76 3.72
C ARG A 207 -7.98 -7.85 4.49
N VAL A 208 -7.94 -7.94 5.81
CA VAL A 208 -8.57 -6.93 6.69
C VAL A 208 -7.79 -5.63 6.57
N ALA A 209 -8.47 -4.54 6.20
CA ALA A 209 -7.84 -3.23 6.06
C ALA A 209 -7.53 -2.64 7.44
N ALA A 210 -6.30 -2.17 7.69
CA ALA A 210 -5.98 -1.50 8.95
C ALA A 210 -6.66 -0.13 9.10
N ASN A 211 -6.87 0.57 7.97
CA ASN A 211 -7.49 1.89 7.89
C ASN A 211 -8.16 2.11 6.52
N THR A 212 -8.69 3.31 6.30
CA THR A 212 -9.42 3.70 5.08
C THR A 212 -8.55 4.42 4.04
N ASP A 213 -7.23 4.52 4.22
CA ASP A 213 -6.34 5.33 3.35
C ASP A 213 -6.32 4.85 1.90
N HIS A 214 -6.51 3.55 1.69
CA HIS A 214 -6.60 2.94 0.36
C HIS A 214 -7.82 3.46 -0.43
N LEU A 215 -8.91 3.85 0.25
CA LEU A 215 -10.10 4.44 -0.35
C LEU A 215 -9.85 5.88 -0.85
N SER A 216 -8.85 6.55 -0.25
CA SER A 216 -8.45 7.93 -0.56
C SER A 216 -7.47 8.01 -1.74
N GLY A 217 -6.88 6.89 -2.16
CA GLY A 217 -5.89 6.82 -3.24
C GLY A 217 -4.50 7.33 -2.86
N ALA A 218 -4.22 7.48 -1.56
CA ALA A 218 -2.96 8.03 -1.04
C ALA A 218 -1.75 7.09 -1.19
N GLY A 219 -1.97 5.80 -1.43
CA GLY A 219 -0.90 4.77 -1.44
C GLY A 219 -0.11 4.60 -2.74
N ARG A 220 -0.38 5.38 -3.80
CA ARG A 220 0.43 5.30 -5.03
C ARG A 220 1.45 6.44 -5.04
N VAL A 221 2.73 6.09 -5.19
CA VAL A 221 3.81 7.02 -5.59
C VAL A 221 3.53 7.48 -7.03
N ARG A 222 2.52 8.34 -7.19
CA ARG A 222 2.27 9.05 -8.44
C ARG A 222 3.26 10.20 -8.46
N ARG A 223 4.23 10.17 -9.38
CA ARG A 223 4.93 11.40 -9.74
C ARG A 223 3.84 12.42 -10.09
N ARG A 224 3.75 13.53 -9.36
CA ARG A 224 2.98 14.70 -9.82
C ARG A 224 3.52 14.99 -11.22
N GLY A 225 2.67 14.79 -12.23
CA GLY A 225 3.10 14.74 -13.62
C GLY A 225 3.88 15.99 -13.99
N ARG A 226 5.10 15.82 -14.47
CA ARG A 226 5.79 16.85 -15.27
C ARG A 226 5.12 17.06 -16.64
N ALA A 227 4.09 16.27 -16.98
CA ALA A 227 3.29 16.44 -18.19
C ALA A 227 1.86 15.93 -17.95
N ALA A 228 0.95 16.81 -17.56
CA ALA A 228 -0.49 16.55 -17.76
C ALA A 228 -0.94 17.02 -19.16
N GLU A 229 -0.15 17.84 -19.85
CA GLU A 229 -0.54 18.45 -21.14
C GLU A 229 0.62 18.57 -22.16
N ALA A 230 1.84 18.13 -21.85
CA ALA A 230 2.96 18.20 -22.81
C ALA A 230 3.04 16.93 -23.66
N ALA A 231 3.20 17.10 -24.98
CA ALA A 231 3.51 16.01 -25.90
C ALA A 231 4.72 15.22 -25.39
N MET A 232 4.61 13.90 -25.33
CA MET A 232 5.71 13.03 -24.94
C MET A 232 6.74 13.00 -26.06
N ASP A 233 7.95 13.46 -25.79
CA ASP A 233 9.08 13.33 -26.73
C ASP A 233 9.36 11.84 -27.00
N ALA A 234 9.78 11.55 -28.24
CA ALA A 234 10.34 10.24 -28.58
C ALA A 234 11.60 9.97 -27.73
N PRO A 235 11.85 8.70 -27.34
CA PRO A 235 13.02 8.36 -26.53
C PRO A 235 14.31 8.73 -27.27
N ARG A 236 15.27 9.27 -26.54
CA ARG A 236 16.62 9.62 -27.04
C ARG A 236 17.68 8.59 -26.62
N MET A 237 17.30 7.64 -25.78
CA MET A 237 18.18 6.62 -25.21
C MET A 237 17.52 5.25 -25.28
N THR A 238 18.35 4.22 -25.44
CA THR A 238 18.02 2.82 -25.19
C THR A 238 18.53 2.41 -23.82
N TYR A 239 17.82 1.47 -23.18
CA TYR A 239 18.13 0.97 -21.84
C TYR A 239 18.19 -0.55 -21.86
N ASN A 240 18.87 -1.14 -20.86
CA ASN A 240 18.88 -2.58 -20.68
C ASN A 240 17.46 -3.09 -20.38
N SER A 241 17.00 -4.10 -21.13
CA SER A 241 15.67 -4.69 -21.01
C SER A 241 15.37 -5.20 -19.61
N ASP A 242 16.33 -5.85 -18.95
CA ASP A 242 16.13 -6.46 -17.64
C ASP A 242 15.85 -5.38 -16.59
N LEU A 243 16.60 -4.27 -16.63
CA LEU A 243 16.37 -3.13 -15.75
C LEU A 243 15.02 -2.46 -16.03
N VAL A 244 14.64 -2.34 -17.30
CA VAL A 244 13.35 -1.79 -17.71
C VAL A 244 12.20 -2.67 -17.21
N HIS A 245 12.29 -3.99 -17.34
CA HIS A 245 11.26 -4.91 -16.88
C HIS A 245 11.10 -4.89 -15.36
N HIS A 246 12.20 -4.86 -14.59
CA HIS A 246 12.14 -4.69 -13.14
C HIS A 246 11.52 -3.35 -12.75
N TYR A 247 11.87 -2.27 -13.45
CA TYR A 247 11.26 -0.96 -13.22
C TYR A 247 9.76 -0.95 -13.53
N GLN A 248 9.34 -1.56 -14.64
CA GLN A 248 7.94 -1.68 -15.03
C GLN A 248 7.14 -2.53 -14.03
N LEU A 249 7.71 -3.66 -13.59
CA LEU A 249 7.12 -4.49 -12.55
C LEU A 249 6.90 -3.67 -11.28
N ALA A 250 7.92 -2.94 -10.82
CA ALA A 250 7.82 -2.07 -9.66
C ALA A 250 6.72 -1.00 -9.82
N VAL A 251 6.67 -0.31 -10.97
CA VAL A 251 5.64 0.73 -11.22
C VAL A 251 4.23 0.15 -11.28
N SER A 252 4.08 -1.08 -11.77
CA SER A 252 2.78 -1.76 -11.88
C SER A 252 2.32 -2.42 -10.57
N ALA A 253 3.24 -2.71 -9.65
CA ALA A 253 2.97 -3.45 -8.43
C ALA A 253 2.11 -2.64 -7.45
N GLU A 254 1.18 -3.31 -6.77
CA GLU A 254 0.35 -2.70 -5.73
C GLU A 254 0.95 -2.87 -4.33
N SER A 255 1.70 -3.94 -4.10
CA SER A 255 2.36 -4.22 -2.82
C SER A 255 3.64 -3.40 -2.69
N PRO A 256 3.81 -2.61 -1.60
CA PRO A 256 5.07 -1.89 -1.34
C PRO A 256 6.28 -2.82 -1.26
N MET A 257 6.11 -4.06 -0.79
CA MET A 257 7.17 -5.07 -0.77
C MET A 257 7.64 -5.41 -2.18
N LEU A 258 6.70 -5.70 -3.10
CA LEU A 258 7.05 -6.01 -4.48
C LEU A 258 7.66 -4.80 -5.20
N GLN A 259 7.16 -3.59 -4.95
CA GLN A 259 7.76 -2.35 -5.45
C GLN A 259 9.21 -2.23 -4.99
N TYR A 260 9.45 -2.36 -3.68
CA TYR A 260 10.76 -2.23 -3.07
C TYR A 260 11.75 -3.25 -3.61
N LEU A 261 11.40 -4.54 -3.60
CA LEU A 261 12.26 -5.61 -4.10
C LEU A 261 12.54 -5.47 -5.60
N SER A 262 11.54 -5.07 -6.39
CA SER A 262 11.73 -4.85 -7.83
C SER A 262 12.69 -3.68 -8.12
N TYR A 263 12.63 -2.59 -7.35
CA TYR A 263 13.62 -1.52 -7.44
C TYR A 263 15.00 -1.94 -6.93
N TYR A 264 15.06 -2.80 -5.90
CA TYR A 264 16.31 -3.34 -5.37
C TYR A 264 17.06 -4.16 -6.41
N HIS A 265 16.35 -5.01 -7.16
CA HIS A 265 16.95 -5.84 -8.21
C HIS A 265 17.67 -5.03 -9.31
N ILE A 266 17.29 -3.76 -9.53
CA ILE A 266 18.01 -2.86 -10.45
C ILE A 266 19.42 -2.57 -9.94
N ALA A 267 19.60 -2.36 -8.62
CA ALA A 267 20.92 -2.19 -8.03
C ALA A 267 21.69 -3.52 -8.01
N GLU A 268 21.00 -4.61 -7.65
CA GLU A 268 21.58 -5.95 -7.55
C GLU A 268 22.18 -6.46 -8.87
N HIS A 269 21.56 -6.09 -10.00
CA HIS A 269 22.09 -6.36 -11.35
C HIS A 269 23.58 -5.94 -11.51
N PHE A 270 24.03 -4.94 -10.76
CA PHE A 270 25.38 -4.41 -10.85
C PHE A 270 26.33 -4.90 -9.74
N PHE A 271 25.87 -5.64 -8.72
CA PHE A 271 26.67 -5.96 -7.54
C PHE A 271 27.97 -6.68 -7.85
N GLU A 272 27.90 -7.72 -8.69
CA GLU A 272 29.11 -8.46 -9.09
C GLU A 272 30.09 -7.55 -9.85
N LYS A 273 29.58 -6.77 -10.80
CA LYS A 273 30.41 -5.87 -11.61
C LYS A 273 31.11 -4.82 -10.74
N VAL A 274 30.38 -4.06 -9.93
CA VAL A 274 30.98 -2.98 -9.14
C VAL A 274 31.96 -3.51 -8.09
N PHE A 275 31.69 -4.69 -7.53
CA PHE A 275 32.60 -5.32 -6.57
C PHE A 275 33.90 -5.76 -7.25
N ASN A 276 33.80 -6.36 -8.43
CA ASN A 276 34.97 -6.74 -9.22
C ASN A 276 35.77 -5.51 -9.67
N ASP A 277 35.10 -4.45 -10.12
CA ASP A 277 35.74 -3.18 -10.51
C ASP A 277 36.50 -2.55 -9.33
N ASP A 278 35.90 -2.48 -8.12
CA ASP A 278 36.57 -2.01 -6.90
C ASP A 278 37.76 -2.89 -6.53
N PHE A 279 37.60 -4.21 -6.62
CA PHE A 279 38.67 -5.15 -6.32
C PHE A 279 39.86 -5.02 -7.29
N GLU A 280 39.60 -4.92 -8.60
CA GLU A 280 40.63 -4.68 -9.61
C GLU A 280 41.38 -3.37 -9.35
N GLU A 281 40.66 -2.31 -9.00
CA GLU A 281 41.24 -1.01 -8.70
C GLU A 281 42.11 -1.05 -7.43
N GLN A 282 41.70 -1.77 -6.38
CA GLN A 282 42.51 -2.00 -5.19
C GLN A 282 43.82 -2.73 -5.51
N VAL A 283 43.77 -3.78 -6.34
CA VAL A 283 44.96 -4.50 -6.80
C VAL A 283 45.86 -3.58 -7.63
N ARG A 284 45.28 -2.84 -8.57
CA ARG A 284 46.01 -1.88 -9.42
C ARG A 284 46.73 -0.83 -8.59
N ARG A 285 46.04 -0.20 -7.63
CA ARG A 285 46.64 0.78 -6.70
C ARG A 285 47.77 0.17 -5.88
N LYS A 286 47.62 -1.07 -5.42
CA LYS A 286 48.65 -1.74 -4.62
C LYS A 286 49.93 -2.02 -5.40
N ILE A 287 49.81 -2.34 -6.68
CA ILE A 287 50.94 -2.59 -7.59
C ILE A 287 51.57 -1.27 -8.06
N ALA A 288 50.76 -0.23 -8.27
CA ALA A 288 51.21 1.08 -8.73
C ALA A 288 51.88 1.92 -7.63
N ASP A 289 51.76 1.53 -6.36
CA ASP A 289 52.42 2.19 -5.23
C ASP A 289 53.94 2.28 -5.46
N PRO A 290 54.56 3.49 -5.42
CA PRO A 290 56.00 3.64 -5.62
C PRO A 290 56.86 2.83 -4.64
N ALA A 291 56.34 2.49 -3.46
CA ALA A 291 57.01 1.66 -2.48
C ALA A 291 56.94 0.15 -2.81
N PHE A 292 56.11 -0.25 -3.78
CA PHE A 292 55.97 -1.64 -4.24
C PHE A 292 57.15 -2.05 -5.13
N SER A 293 57.69 -3.24 -4.89
CA SER A 293 58.75 -3.80 -5.71
C SER A 293 58.41 -5.21 -6.18
N LEU A 294 58.38 -5.39 -7.51
CA LEU A 294 58.26 -6.71 -8.16
C LEU A 294 59.40 -7.68 -7.81
N LYS A 295 60.52 -7.19 -7.28
CA LYS A 295 61.65 -8.03 -6.85
C LYS A 295 61.52 -8.48 -5.39
N ARG A 296 60.72 -7.77 -4.58
CA ARG A 296 60.59 -8.03 -3.14
C ARG A 296 59.47 -9.04 -2.91
N SER A 297 59.85 -10.28 -2.56
CA SER A 297 58.90 -11.38 -2.29
C SER A 297 57.80 -11.00 -1.28
N LYS A 298 58.10 -10.14 -0.28
CA LYS A 298 57.12 -9.64 0.69
C LYS A 298 55.96 -8.90 0.03
N ASP A 299 56.22 -8.11 -1.02
CA ASP A 299 55.20 -7.30 -1.69
C ASP A 299 54.30 -8.16 -2.57
N ILE A 300 54.89 -9.09 -3.31
CA ILE A 300 54.14 -10.09 -4.09
C ILE A 300 53.23 -10.89 -3.15
N LYS A 301 53.76 -11.33 -1.99
CA LYS A 301 52.95 -12.03 -0.97
C LYS A 301 51.82 -11.17 -0.41
N ALA A 302 52.00 -9.84 -0.32
CA ALA A 302 50.93 -8.95 0.13
C ALA A 302 49.78 -8.86 -0.88
N VAL A 303 50.08 -8.83 -2.19
CA VAL A 303 49.06 -8.89 -3.25
C VAL A 303 48.37 -10.25 -3.27
N ILE A 304 49.12 -11.35 -3.18
CA ILE A 304 48.54 -12.71 -3.07
C ILE A 304 47.60 -12.79 -1.85
N LYS A 305 48.02 -12.25 -0.70
CA LYS A 305 47.21 -12.23 0.52
C LYS A 305 45.91 -11.45 0.33
N LEU A 306 45.95 -10.32 -0.38
CA LEU A 306 44.74 -9.55 -0.72
C LEU A 306 43.78 -10.41 -1.56
N VAL A 307 44.28 -11.06 -2.62
CA VAL A 307 43.47 -11.92 -3.50
C VAL A 307 42.85 -13.08 -2.73
N THR A 308 43.65 -13.80 -1.93
CA THR A 308 43.17 -14.96 -1.17
C THR A 308 42.19 -14.55 -0.06
N ALA A 309 42.36 -13.39 0.56
CA ALA A 309 41.44 -12.89 1.58
C ALA A 309 40.07 -12.55 0.98
N THR A 310 40.03 -11.88 -0.17
CA THR A 310 38.77 -11.59 -0.88
C THR A 310 38.08 -12.88 -1.33
N GLN A 311 38.81 -13.83 -1.92
CA GLN A 311 38.24 -15.12 -2.34
C GLN A 311 37.66 -15.94 -1.18
N ARG A 312 38.29 -15.89 0.01
CA ARG A 312 37.76 -16.58 1.20
C ARG A 312 36.46 -15.96 1.69
N ARG A 313 36.36 -14.62 1.73
CA ARG A 313 35.12 -13.93 2.11
C ARG A 313 33.95 -14.30 1.20
N VAL A 314 34.19 -14.33 -0.11
CA VAL A 314 33.18 -14.74 -1.10
C VAL A 314 32.67 -16.17 -0.85
N ARG A 315 33.55 -17.07 -0.40
CA ARG A 315 33.20 -18.48 -0.17
C ARG A 315 32.50 -18.72 1.17
N ASP A 316 32.90 -18.01 2.22
CA ASP A 316 32.36 -18.19 3.58
C ASP A 316 31.02 -17.47 3.78
N GLU A 317 30.78 -16.35 3.07
CA GLU A 317 29.51 -15.59 3.11
C GLU A 317 28.52 -16.01 2.00
N GLY A 318 28.91 -16.96 1.13
CA GLY A 318 28.06 -17.46 0.06
C GLY A 318 27.85 -16.50 -1.11
N GLY A 319 28.66 -15.45 -1.23
CA GLY A 319 28.54 -14.45 -2.29
C GLY A 319 29.37 -13.18 -2.05
N VAL A 320 29.05 -12.14 -2.84
CA VAL A 320 29.60 -10.78 -2.69
C VAL A 320 28.99 -10.12 -1.44
N ASP A 321 29.79 -9.33 -0.69
CA ASP A 321 29.29 -8.48 0.40
C ASP A 321 28.25 -7.50 -0.17
N GLU A 322 26.98 -7.88 -0.04
CA GLU A 322 25.84 -7.22 -0.66
C GLU A 322 25.71 -5.76 -0.23
N GLN A 323 25.92 -5.49 1.07
CA GLN A 323 25.84 -4.14 1.61
C GLN A 323 26.95 -3.27 1.02
N ARG A 324 28.17 -3.79 0.90
CA ARG A 324 29.28 -3.08 0.27
C ARG A 324 29.05 -2.86 -1.23
N ALA A 325 28.55 -3.87 -1.94
CA ALA A 325 28.23 -3.74 -3.36
C ALA A 325 27.16 -2.65 -3.60
N LEU A 326 26.14 -2.60 -2.74
CA LEU A 326 25.14 -1.53 -2.79
C LEU A 326 25.75 -0.15 -2.55
N ALA A 327 26.67 -0.01 -1.59
CA ALA A 327 27.39 1.25 -1.38
C ALA A 327 28.16 1.68 -2.63
N LEU A 328 28.87 0.77 -3.30
CA LEU A 328 29.58 1.04 -4.54
C LEU A 328 28.64 1.45 -5.69
N VAL A 329 27.45 0.85 -5.80
CA VAL A 329 26.42 1.26 -6.77
C VAL A 329 25.96 2.70 -6.49
N LEU A 330 25.65 3.05 -5.24
CA LEU A 330 25.23 4.41 -4.89
C LEU A 330 26.37 5.43 -5.10
N GLU A 331 27.61 5.06 -4.79
CA GLU A 331 28.80 5.87 -5.06
C GLU A 331 28.96 6.19 -6.54
N GLY A 332 28.84 5.18 -7.41
CA GLY A 332 29.04 5.33 -8.84
C GLY A 332 27.89 6.02 -9.59
N TYR A 333 26.63 5.86 -9.15
CA TYR A 333 25.49 6.19 -10.00
C TYR A 333 24.45 7.15 -9.37
N VAL A 334 24.51 7.42 -8.06
CA VAL A 334 23.51 8.27 -7.39
C VAL A 334 24.13 9.61 -7.01
N THR A 335 23.50 10.70 -7.45
CA THR A 335 23.80 12.07 -7.01
C THR A 335 22.86 12.46 -5.88
N ILE A 336 23.40 12.84 -4.71
CA ILE A 336 22.63 13.12 -3.50
C ILE A 336 21.72 14.35 -3.66
N SER A 337 22.23 15.44 -4.25
CA SER A 337 21.41 16.65 -4.50
C SER A 337 20.17 16.36 -5.35
N ARG A 338 20.34 15.61 -6.45
CA ARG A 338 19.23 15.18 -7.29
C ARG A 338 18.25 14.27 -6.55
N LEU A 339 18.75 13.36 -5.70
CA LEU A 339 17.90 12.49 -4.88
C LEU A 339 17.02 13.32 -3.92
N ILE A 340 17.60 14.35 -3.28
CA ILE A 340 16.86 15.27 -2.41
C ILE A 340 15.79 16.02 -3.21
N ASP A 341 16.12 16.52 -4.40
CA ASP A 341 15.16 17.24 -5.25
C ASP A 341 13.97 16.36 -5.66
N ASP A 342 14.23 15.14 -6.13
CA ASP A 342 13.18 14.21 -6.56
C ASP A 342 12.33 13.73 -5.36
N LEU A 343 12.93 13.52 -4.17
CA LEU A 343 12.21 13.21 -2.93
C LEU A 343 11.32 14.37 -2.48
N THR A 344 11.86 15.58 -2.41
CA THR A 344 11.13 16.78 -1.98
C THR A 344 9.97 17.11 -2.92
N ALA A 345 10.17 16.91 -4.23
CA ALA A 345 9.11 17.08 -5.22
C ALA A 345 8.00 16.02 -5.11
N HIS A 346 8.32 14.84 -4.59
CA HIS A 346 7.34 13.77 -4.35
C HIS A 346 6.54 14.01 -3.07
N ASP A 347 7.25 14.17 -1.95
CA ASP A 347 6.71 14.46 -0.63
C ASP A 347 7.79 15.18 0.21
N PRO A 348 7.58 16.46 0.58
CA PRO A 348 8.59 17.24 1.31
C PRO A 348 8.89 16.68 2.72
N ASP A 349 7.99 15.90 3.31
CA ASP A 349 8.16 15.37 4.67
C ASP A 349 9.12 14.16 4.71
N LEU A 350 9.48 13.58 3.56
CA LEU A 350 10.35 12.42 3.48
C LEU A 350 11.79 12.69 3.93
N ILE A 351 12.30 13.90 3.70
CA ILE A 351 13.68 14.25 4.09
C ILE A 351 13.82 14.20 5.61
N GLU A 352 12.88 14.82 6.33
CA GLU A 352 12.87 14.77 7.80
C GLU A 352 12.54 13.36 8.31
N TYR A 353 11.67 12.62 7.61
CA TYR A 353 11.39 11.22 7.95
C TYR A 353 12.67 10.37 7.94
N TYR A 354 13.47 10.40 6.87
CA TYR A 354 14.69 9.57 6.80
C TYR A 354 15.75 9.99 7.83
N LYS A 355 15.79 11.28 8.19
CA LYS A 355 16.74 11.81 9.18
C LYS A 355 16.45 11.34 10.60
N SER A 356 15.17 11.16 10.94
CA SER A 356 14.73 10.99 12.33
C SER A 356 13.98 9.68 12.60
N ASN A 357 13.57 8.93 11.56
CA ASN A 357 12.70 7.76 11.71
C ASN A 357 13.21 6.54 10.93
N SER A 358 12.74 5.39 11.41
CA SER A 358 12.97 4.05 10.87
C SER A 358 11.67 3.25 11.01
N PRO A 359 11.33 2.36 10.05
CA PRO A 359 10.16 1.54 10.16
C PRO A 359 10.31 0.49 11.27
N SER A 360 9.23 0.22 12.00
CA SER A 360 9.19 -0.65 13.18
C SER A 360 9.63 -2.10 12.89
N PHE A 361 9.45 -2.54 11.65
CA PHE A 361 9.82 -3.87 11.19
C PHE A 361 11.29 -4.00 10.74
N SER A 362 12.07 -2.92 10.76
CA SER A 362 13.47 -2.94 10.31
C SER A 362 14.42 -2.27 11.31
N GLU A 363 15.61 -2.85 11.46
CA GLU A 363 16.71 -2.25 12.23
C GLU A 363 17.52 -1.25 11.39
N ASN A 364 16.88 -0.63 10.41
CA ASN A 364 17.55 0.31 9.53
C ASN A 364 17.99 1.57 10.30
N VAL A 365 18.99 2.26 9.78
CA VAL A 365 19.52 3.47 10.42
C VAL A 365 18.89 4.74 9.86
N PRO A 366 18.61 5.76 10.70
CA PRO A 366 18.32 7.10 10.22
C PRO A 366 19.50 7.67 9.42
N VAL A 367 19.20 8.43 8.37
CA VAL A 367 20.19 8.99 7.43
C VAL A 367 19.88 10.47 7.20
N ASN A 368 20.82 11.34 7.54
CA ASN A 368 20.77 12.75 7.18
C ASN A 368 21.28 12.93 5.74
N LEU A 369 20.36 13.03 4.77
CA LEU A 369 20.70 13.24 3.36
C LEU A 369 21.38 14.59 3.10
N GLU A 370 21.17 15.59 3.96
CA GLU A 370 21.69 16.96 3.82
C GLU A 370 23.09 17.16 4.45
N ALA A 371 23.75 16.09 4.90
CA ALA A 371 25.09 16.22 5.48
C ALA A 371 26.15 16.52 4.39
N ASP A 372 27.15 17.35 4.73
CA ASP A 372 28.21 17.81 3.81
C ASP A 372 29.17 16.71 3.30
N ARG A 373 28.93 15.43 3.62
CA ARG A 373 29.83 14.30 3.36
C ARG A 373 29.15 13.23 2.52
N ASP A 374 29.04 13.49 1.21
CA ASP A 374 28.37 12.61 0.23
C ASP A 374 28.72 11.12 0.38
N LEU A 375 30.00 10.77 0.53
CA LEU A 375 30.43 9.36 0.68
C LEU A 375 29.87 8.71 1.95
N GLU A 376 29.89 9.44 3.07
CA GLU A 376 29.33 8.95 4.35
C GLU A 376 27.80 8.82 4.26
N VAL A 377 27.14 9.78 3.59
CA VAL A 377 25.69 9.73 3.32
C VAL A 377 25.34 8.51 2.49
N LYS A 378 26.08 8.24 1.41
CA LYS A 378 25.86 7.07 0.54
C LYS A 378 26.09 5.74 1.27
N ALA A 379 27.12 5.65 2.10
CA ALA A 379 27.36 4.45 2.92
C ALA A 379 26.23 4.20 3.94
N ALA A 380 25.75 5.27 4.60
CA ALA A 380 24.60 5.19 5.51
C ALA A 380 23.30 4.82 4.77
N LEU A 381 23.09 5.38 3.58
CA LEU A 381 21.97 5.07 2.70
C LEU A 381 21.98 3.61 2.24
N ALA A 382 23.13 3.09 1.82
CA ALA A 382 23.29 1.68 1.47
C ALA A 382 22.94 0.77 2.65
N LYS A 383 23.42 1.11 3.85
CA LYS A 383 23.09 0.37 5.07
C LYS A 383 21.58 0.38 5.34
N ARG A 384 20.92 1.54 5.24
CA ARG A 384 19.46 1.66 5.42
C ARG A 384 18.70 0.78 4.44
N ILE A 385 19.01 0.88 3.14
CA ILE A 385 18.35 0.12 2.07
C ILE A 385 18.56 -1.40 2.26
N TYR A 386 19.79 -1.81 2.53
CA TYR A 386 20.13 -3.22 2.77
C TYR A 386 19.39 -3.80 3.98
N GLN A 387 19.36 -3.07 5.11
CA GLN A 387 18.65 -3.52 6.31
C GLN A 387 17.14 -3.62 6.09
N THR A 388 16.54 -2.66 5.37
CA THR A 388 15.13 -2.74 4.99
C THR A 388 14.87 -3.96 4.11
N ARG A 389 15.66 -4.18 3.04
CA ARG A 389 15.56 -5.37 2.17
C ARG A 389 15.65 -6.67 2.98
N ASN A 390 16.62 -6.78 3.89
CA ASN A 390 16.79 -7.98 4.71
C ASN A 390 15.59 -8.24 5.62
N SER A 391 14.99 -7.20 6.20
CA SER A 391 13.75 -7.33 6.98
C SER A 391 12.55 -7.84 6.16
N LEU A 392 12.53 -7.59 4.84
CA LEU A 392 11.50 -8.09 3.92
C LEU A 392 11.71 -9.57 3.55
N VAL A 393 12.96 -9.99 3.36
CA VAL A 393 13.31 -11.33 2.84
C VAL A 393 13.55 -12.35 3.95
N HIS A 394 14.08 -11.92 5.10
CA HIS A 394 14.51 -12.82 6.18
C HIS A 394 13.56 -12.75 7.38
N ALA A 395 12.32 -13.22 7.18
CA ALA A 395 11.33 -13.38 8.25
C ALA A 395 11.40 -14.78 8.88
N LYS A 396 12.35 -15.01 9.79
CA LYS A 396 12.42 -16.26 10.57
C LYS A 396 11.54 -16.18 11.81
N ASP A 397 10.99 -17.31 12.24
CA ASP A 397 10.23 -17.36 13.48
C ASP A 397 11.14 -17.06 14.69
N GLY A 398 10.64 -16.26 15.64
CA GLY A 398 11.41 -15.76 16.78
C GLY A 398 12.39 -14.59 16.51
N ALA A 399 12.68 -14.24 15.26
CA ALA A 399 13.48 -13.05 14.94
C ALA A 399 12.59 -11.80 14.94
N ARG A 400 12.94 -10.80 15.74
CA ARG A 400 12.35 -9.45 15.69
C ARG A 400 13.48 -8.43 15.52
N PRO A 401 13.25 -7.36 14.76
CA PRO A 401 12.02 -7.03 14.02
C PRO A 401 11.90 -7.76 12.65
N LYS A 402 10.67 -8.01 12.18
CA LYS A 402 10.38 -8.66 10.88
C LYS A 402 9.22 -7.98 10.18
N TYR A 403 9.26 -7.92 8.85
CA TYR A 403 8.16 -7.39 8.05
C TYR A 403 6.97 -8.37 8.04
N PHE A 404 5.80 -7.85 8.36
CA PHE A 404 4.53 -8.51 8.21
C PHE A 404 3.73 -7.85 7.08
N PRO A 405 3.52 -8.55 5.95
CA PRO A 405 2.75 -8.02 4.83
C PRO A 405 1.41 -7.44 5.30
N PHE A 406 0.98 -6.36 4.67
CA PHE A 406 -0.29 -5.66 4.93
C PHE A 406 -0.38 -4.83 6.21
N VAL A 407 0.28 -5.26 7.29
CA VAL A 407 0.36 -4.50 8.54
C VAL A 407 1.40 -3.40 8.41
N ASP A 408 2.57 -3.76 7.89
CA ASP A 408 3.73 -2.87 7.82
C ASP A 408 3.82 -2.10 6.48
N ASP A 409 2.87 -2.32 5.57
CA ASP A 409 2.83 -1.70 4.23
C ASP A 409 2.89 -0.17 4.29
N ALA A 410 2.21 0.44 5.27
CA ALA A 410 2.17 1.89 5.41
C ALA A 410 3.57 2.44 5.76
N GLU A 411 4.30 1.76 6.63
CA GLU A 411 5.67 2.14 6.97
C GLU A 411 6.63 1.87 5.80
N LEU A 412 6.52 0.70 5.15
CA LEU A 412 7.33 0.35 3.99
C LEU A 412 7.10 1.29 2.80
N SER A 413 5.88 1.79 2.62
CA SER A 413 5.55 2.75 1.55
C SER A 413 6.37 4.04 1.62
N LYS A 414 6.85 4.41 2.82
CA LYS A 414 7.75 5.56 3.00
C LYS A 414 9.18 5.27 2.57
N GLU A 415 9.61 4.01 2.51
CA GLU A 415 10.95 3.61 2.04
C GLU A 415 11.01 3.41 0.52
N VAL A 416 9.87 3.16 -0.14
CA VAL A 416 9.81 2.93 -1.60
C VAL A 416 10.34 4.11 -2.42
N PRO A 417 9.98 5.38 -2.15
CA PRO A 417 10.47 6.52 -2.92
C PRO A 417 11.99 6.63 -2.93
N LEU A 418 12.63 6.37 -1.78
CA LEU A 418 14.09 6.40 -1.64
C LEU A 418 14.77 5.47 -2.65
N LEU A 419 14.33 4.21 -2.67
CA LEU A 419 14.92 3.20 -3.54
C LEU A 419 14.54 3.41 -5.00
N ARG A 420 13.29 3.84 -5.28
CA ARG A 420 12.85 4.19 -6.63
C ARG A 420 13.74 5.25 -7.27
N PHE A 421 13.98 6.37 -6.58
CA PHE A 421 14.75 7.47 -7.16
C PHE A 421 16.24 7.13 -7.30
N CYS A 422 16.77 6.27 -6.44
CA CYS A 422 18.10 5.68 -6.65
C CYS A 422 18.13 4.80 -7.92
N ALA A 423 17.15 3.89 -8.07
CA ALA A 423 17.07 2.99 -9.20
C ALA A 423 16.91 3.73 -10.54
N GLU A 424 16.12 4.80 -10.58
CA GLU A 424 15.96 5.64 -11.78
C GLU A 424 17.29 6.29 -12.18
N GLN A 425 18.10 6.76 -11.23
CA GLN A 425 19.43 7.30 -11.53
C GLN A 425 20.37 6.20 -12.06
N VAL A 426 20.34 5.00 -11.48
CA VAL A 426 21.12 3.83 -11.94
C VAL A 426 20.78 3.45 -13.39
N ILE A 427 19.48 3.39 -13.73
CA ILE A 427 19.02 3.11 -15.10
C ILE A 427 19.50 4.18 -16.07
N ILE A 428 19.32 5.46 -15.72
CA ILE A 428 19.70 6.58 -16.57
C ILE A 428 21.21 6.61 -16.82
N ALA A 429 22.02 6.32 -15.80
CA ALA A 429 23.48 6.28 -15.93
C ALA A 429 23.98 5.22 -16.92
N HIS A 430 23.17 4.18 -17.19
CA HIS A 430 23.48 3.10 -18.15
C HIS A 430 22.72 3.22 -19.48
N GLY A 431 21.97 4.30 -19.69
CA GLY A 431 21.33 4.57 -20.97
C GLY A 431 22.37 4.80 -22.08
N LYS A 432 22.08 4.29 -23.28
CA LYS A 432 22.88 4.53 -24.49
C LYS A 432 22.12 5.45 -25.41
N VAL A 433 22.76 6.52 -25.90
CA VAL A 433 22.15 7.41 -26.90
C VAL A 433 21.80 6.60 -28.14
N MET A 434 20.58 6.81 -28.65
CA MET A 434 20.06 6.13 -29.85
C MET A 434 20.75 6.57 -31.13
#